data_AF-A0A8J8ECK5-F1
#
_entry.id   AF-A0A8J8ECK5-F1
#
_cell.length_a   1.000
_cell.length_b   1.000
_cell.length_c   1.000
_cell.angle_alpha   90.00
_cell.angle_beta   90.00
_cell.angle_gamma   90.00
#
_symmetry.space_group_name_H-M   'P 1'
#
loop_
_entity.id
_entity.type
_entity.pdbx_description
1 polymer ?
#
loop_
_entity_poly.entity_id
_entity_poly.type
_entity_poly.pdbx_seq_one_letter_code
_entity_poly.pdbx_strand_id
1 'polypeptide(L)'
;MIGKKSLVIFISLIFILSSAPLPRASAENARLIILVSDNEADWAIAGNVADLLGAHLIVSPWGTYDPAVSAEILSVEPEKVIIVGGPVAIPEEYTKDFDEFGIPYERWYGETRYETNLVVIQALKEEFPDAFGEIGTVVIANGRDALAIDGYLEAMKLRPYEFEGKPILVLTDGGRENATITALERFTHVSEVKYAATYSGREEPMFPLNREKIEAWMKGHLASYNEGDLAQSPTRDEVYSLLINVQNKTNRAEKLLDGLRVPDARRKLEEAENALSMAWNAYNSGDYSKAYRLAMMASFNADFVVSRAYREMRTVYQGLPNMQLQAEIHQFEVMARVLKKKGYDVGELESLISQAKEALRKGEYSILLNDLIPQIRDALAELTTKKPSPGTPGGRHRGKP
;
A
#
# COMPACT_ATOMS: atom_id res chain seq x y z
N MET A 1 -16.77 61.47 23.47
CA MET A 1 -15.41 61.14 22.97
C MET A 1 -15.10 59.71 23.35
N ILE A 2 -14.49 58.99 22.40
CA ILE A 2 -13.83 57.68 22.54
C ILE A 2 -14.77 56.46 22.42
N GLY A 3 -14.87 55.98 21.18
CA GLY A 3 -15.52 54.75 20.80
C GLY A 3 -14.69 53.50 21.13
N LYS A 4 -15.43 52.39 21.27
CA LYS A 4 -14.92 51.03 21.37
C LYS A 4 -14.02 50.71 20.18
N LYS A 5 -12.77 50.33 20.45
CA LYS A 5 -11.90 49.63 19.49
C LYS A 5 -11.69 48.22 20.00
N SER A 6 -12.25 47.26 19.27
CA SER A 6 -11.96 45.84 19.41
C SER A 6 -10.49 45.61 19.07
N LEU A 7 -9.76 44.99 20.00
CA LEU A 7 -8.38 44.56 19.80
C LEU A 7 -8.39 43.24 19.02
N VAL A 8 -8.18 43.32 17.71
CA VAL A 8 -7.86 42.15 16.88
C VAL A 8 -6.36 41.92 17.01
N ILE A 9 -5.98 40.84 17.70
CA ILE A 9 -4.59 40.38 17.74
C ILE A 9 -4.34 39.60 16.45
N PHE A 10 -3.66 40.23 15.50
CA PHE A 10 -3.04 39.56 14.35
C PHE A 10 -1.81 38.81 14.86
N ILE A 11 -1.92 37.49 15.05
CA ILE A 11 -0.74 36.62 15.20
C ILE A 11 -0.15 36.46 13.80
N SER A 12 0.87 37.27 13.54
CA SER A 12 1.70 37.18 12.34
C SER A 12 2.66 36.00 12.53
N LEU A 13 2.34 34.84 11.96
CA LEU A 13 3.28 33.72 11.88
C LEU A 13 4.33 34.06 10.83
N ILE A 14 5.47 34.56 11.30
CA ILE A 14 6.71 34.68 10.51
C ILE A 14 7.23 33.25 10.31
N PHE A 15 7.07 32.71 9.10
CA PHE A 15 7.80 31.54 8.63
C PHE A 15 9.27 31.94 8.49
N ILE A 16 10.09 31.60 9.49
CA ILE A 16 11.54 31.57 9.32
C ILE A 16 11.83 30.31 8.48
N LEU A 17 12.10 30.49 7.19
CA LEU A 17 12.69 29.45 6.34
C LEU A 17 14.07 29.09 6.93
N SER A 18 14.14 28.07 7.76
CA SER A 18 15.38 27.36 8.02
C SER A 18 15.72 26.57 6.75
N SER A 19 16.71 27.05 6.00
CA SER A 19 17.38 26.32 4.95
C SER A 19 18.17 25.14 5.54
N ALA A 20 17.45 24.09 5.92
CA ALA A 20 18.07 22.78 6.09
C ALA A 20 18.49 22.28 4.69
N PRO A 21 19.73 21.78 4.52
CA PRO A 21 20.12 21.16 3.27
C PRO A 21 19.27 19.90 3.09
N LEU A 22 18.36 19.93 2.11
CA LEU A 22 17.72 18.73 1.61
C LEU A 22 18.83 17.78 1.12
N PRO A 23 18.83 16.50 1.53
CA PRO A 23 19.71 15.53 0.89
C PRO A 23 19.40 15.56 -0.61
N ARG A 24 20.44 15.78 -1.43
CA ARG A 24 20.34 15.62 -2.87
C ARG A 24 20.07 14.15 -3.14
N ALA A 25 18.80 13.75 -3.15
CA ALA A 25 18.38 12.59 -3.91
C ALA A 25 18.91 12.79 -5.33
N SER A 26 19.71 11.83 -5.81
CA SER A 26 20.16 11.83 -7.19
C SER A 26 18.93 11.99 -8.07
N ALA A 27 18.89 13.03 -8.90
CA ALA A 27 17.76 13.33 -9.78
C ALA A 27 17.47 12.20 -10.79
N GLU A 28 18.31 11.16 -10.85
CA GLU A 28 18.09 9.98 -11.68
C GLU A 28 17.04 9.00 -11.13
N ASN A 29 16.79 8.92 -9.81
CA ASN A 29 15.79 7.98 -9.24
C ASN A 29 14.40 8.58 -9.01
N ALA A 30 14.21 9.89 -9.23
CA ALA A 30 12.97 10.61 -8.94
C ALA A 30 11.77 10.20 -9.83
N ARG A 31 11.98 9.32 -10.82
CA ARG A 31 10.94 8.80 -11.73
C ARG A 31 10.62 7.32 -11.52
N LEU A 32 11.17 6.70 -10.47
CA LEU A 32 10.76 5.37 -10.02
C LEU A 32 9.57 5.50 -9.04
N ILE A 33 8.48 4.83 -9.36
CA ILE A 33 7.31 4.74 -8.47
C ILE A 33 7.24 3.34 -7.87
N ILE A 34 6.90 3.26 -6.58
CA ILE A 34 6.49 2.03 -5.93
C ILE A 34 4.99 2.13 -5.64
N LEU A 35 4.20 1.30 -6.31
CA LEU A 35 2.77 1.14 -6.04
C LEU A 35 2.56 -0.01 -5.06
N VAL A 36 1.92 0.26 -3.93
CA VAL A 36 1.59 -0.74 -2.92
C VAL A 36 0.18 -0.49 -2.38
N SER A 37 -0.42 -1.51 -1.78
CA SER A 37 -1.72 -1.34 -1.13
C SER A 37 -1.57 -0.78 0.28
N ASP A 38 -2.65 -0.29 0.88
CA ASP A 38 -2.75 0.04 2.30
C ASP A 38 -2.71 -1.19 3.25
N ASN A 39 -2.30 -2.37 2.77
CA ASN A 39 -1.98 -3.51 3.64
C ASN A 39 -0.68 -3.23 4.42
N GLU A 40 -0.73 -3.41 5.73
CA GLU A 40 0.29 -2.94 6.67
C GLU A 40 1.66 -3.59 6.40
N ALA A 41 1.68 -4.89 6.12
CA ALA A 41 2.90 -5.66 5.93
C ALA A 41 3.61 -5.35 4.60
N ASP A 42 2.84 -5.35 3.51
CA ASP A 42 3.37 -5.04 2.17
C ASP A 42 3.75 -3.55 2.08
N TRP A 43 2.95 -2.66 2.68
CA TRP A 43 3.24 -1.22 2.76
C TRP A 43 4.54 -0.92 3.50
N ALA A 44 4.81 -1.61 4.62
CA ALA A 44 6.02 -1.40 5.39
C ALA A 44 7.30 -1.75 4.62
N ILE A 45 7.34 -2.92 3.98
CA ILE A 45 8.50 -3.31 3.17
C ILE A 45 8.64 -2.44 1.92
N ALA A 46 7.53 -2.08 1.26
CA ALA A 46 7.55 -1.12 0.15
C ALA A 46 8.09 0.26 0.59
N GLY A 47 7.76 0.69 1.80
CA GLY A 47 8.30 1.91 2.40
C GLY A 47 9.81 1.84 2.65
N ASN A 48 10.33 0.70 3.13
CA ASN A 48 11.78 0.50 3.25
C ASN A 48 12.47 0.57 1.89
N VAL A 49 11.92 -0.11 0.87
CA VAL A 49 12.45 -0.05 -0.50
C VAL A 49 12.40 1.37 -1.05
N ALA A 50 11.30 2.09 -0.84
CA ALA A 50 11.16 3.47 -1.31
C ALA A 50 12.22 4.39 -0.69
N ASP A 51 12.47 4.27 0.61
CA ASP A 51 13.51 5.04 1.31
C ASP A 51 14.93 4.68 0.85
N LEU A 52 15.20 3.39 0.61
CA LEU A 52 16.48 2.91 0.07
C LEU A 52 16.75 3.43 -1.35
N LEU A 53 15.73 3.44 -2.20
CA LEU A 53 15.88 3.81 -3.62
C LEU A 53 15.67 5.31 -3.87
N GLY A 54 15.14 6.05 -2.89
CA GLY A 54 14.65 7.41 -3.11
C GLY A 54 13.44 7.47 -4.04
N ALA A 55 12.63 6.40 -4.08
CA ALA A 55 11.49 6.24 -4.98
C ALA A 55 10.21 6.88 -4.40
N HIS A 56 9.28 7.26 -5.29
CA HIS A 56 7.98 7.78 -4.88
C HIS A 56 7.03 6.63 -4.51
N LEU A 57 6.63 6.56 -3.24
CA LEU A 57 5.67 5.56 -2.77
C LEU A 57 4.24 6.07 -2.98
N ILE A 58 3.45 5.33 -3.76
CA ILE A 58 2.02 5.59 -3.98
C ILE A 58 1.22 4.42 -3.40
N VAL A 59 0.20 4.76 -2.60
CA VAL A 59 -0.62 3.79 -1.88
C VAL A 59 -2.00 3.71 -2.50
N SER A 60 -2.46 2.50 -2.81
CA SER A 60 -3.83 2.25 -3.24
C SER A 60 -4.66 1.56 -2.16
N PRO A 61 -6.01 1.64 -2.23
CA PRO A 61 -6.86 0.80 -1.41
C PRO A 61 -6.58 -0.69 -1.71
N TRP A 62 -6.47 -1.52 -0.67
CA TRP A 62 -6.28 -2.95 -0.83
C TRP A 62 -7.48 -3.59 -1.53
N GLY A 63 -7.17 -4.44 -2.52
CA GLY A 63 -8.12 -5.28 -3.24
C GLY A 63 -9.18 -4.55 -4.04
N THR A 64 -9.01 -3.26 -4.31
CA THR A 64 -9.94 -2.48 -5.14
C THR A 64 -9.16 -1.51 -6.02
N TYR A 65 -9.61 -1.39 -7.26
CA TYR A 65 -9.05 -0.43 -8.19
C TYR A 65 -9.62 0.97 -7.93
N ASP A 66 -8.71 1.95 -7.84
CA ASP A 66 -9.04 3.36 -7.74
C ASP A 66 -8.39 4.10 -8.94
N PRO A 67 -9.19 4.61 -9.90
CA PRO A 67 -8.66 5.31 -11.06
C PRO A 67 -7.92 6.60 -10.69
N ALA A 68 -8.17 7.15 -9.50
CA ALA A 68 -7.45 8.33 -9.03
C ALA A 68 -5.97 8.03 -8.80
N VAL A 69 -5.64 6.82 -8.34
CA VAL A 69 -4.26 6.36 -8.13
C VAL A 69 -3.55 6.22 -9.47
N SER A 70 -4.20 5.63 -10.49
CA SER A 70 -3.62 5.56 -11.84
C SER A 70 -3.36 6.95 -12.42
N ALA A 71 -4.30 7.89 -12.28
CA ALA A 71 -4.09 9.27 -12.72
C ALA A 71 -2.96 9.99 -11.94
N GLU A 72 -2.82 9.70 -10.65
CA GLU A 72 -1.72 10.21 -9.85
C GLU A 72 -0.37 9.69 -10.36
N ILE A 73 -0.26 8.38 -10.64
CA ILE A 73 0.93 7.76 -11.22
C ILE A 73 1.24 8.36 -12.59
N LEU A 74 0.25 8.42 -13.48
CA LEU A 74 0.39 8.96 -14.84
C LEU A 74 0.91 10.40 -14.83
N SER A 75 0.40 11.24 -13.92
CA SER A 75 0.83 12.64 -13.80
C SER A 75 2.28 12.84 -13.30
N VAL A 76 2.91 11.79 -12.78
CA VAL A 76 4.33 11.83 -12.38
C VAL A 76 5.26 11.49 -13.56
N GLU A 77 4.70 10.96 -14.66
CA GLU A 77 5.46 10.52 -15.84
C GLU A 77 6.62 9.55 -15.48
N PRO A 78 6.31 8.41 -14.80
CA PRO A 78 7.33 7.51 -14.30
C PRO A 78 8.09 6.81 -15.43
N GLU A 79 9.37 6.52 -15.18
CA GLU A 79 10.17 5.65 -16.05
C GLU A 79 9.84 4.17 -15.82
N LYS A 80 9.49 3.81 -14.59
CA LYS A 80 9.08 2.46 -14.18
C LYS A 80 8.19 2.51 -12.96
N VAL A 81 7.22 1.61 -12.89
CA VAL A 81 6.42 1.33 -11.68
C VAL A 81 6.80 -0.05 -11.13
N ILE A 82 7.22 -0.11 -9.87
CA ILE A 82 7.35 -1.37 -9.12
C ILE A 82 6.06 -1.55 -8.32
N ILE A 83 5.34 -2.63 -8.57
CA ILE A 83 4.14 -3.00 -7.84
C ILE A 83 4.53 -3.99 -6.75
N VAL A 84 4.30 -3.64 -5.49
CA VAL A 84 4.48 -4.55 -4.35
C VAL A 84 3.11 -5.11 -3.95
N GLY A 85 2.98 -6.43 -4.04
CA GLY A 85 1.74 -7.14 -3.72
C GLY A 85 1.07 -7.78 -4.93
N GLY A 86 0.40 -8.91 -4.68
CA GLY A 86 -0.23 -9.72 -5.72
C GLY A 86 -1.52 -9.09 -6.27
N PRO A 87 -2.13 -9.69 -7.31
CA PRO A 87 -3.37 -9.20 -7.93
C PRO A 87 -4.56 -9.10 -6.99
N VAL A 88 -4.53 -9.80 -5.85
CA VAL A 88 -5.53 -9.71 -4.80
C VAL A 88 -5.41 -8.40 -4.00
N ALA A 89 -4.18 -7.91 -3.79
CA ALA A 89 -3.92 -6.67 -3.06
C ALA A 89 -3.94 -5.45 -3.98
N ILE A 90 -3.33 -5.59 -5.16
CA ILE A 90 -3.26 -4.57 -6.22
C ILE A 90 -3.87 -5.16 -7.50
N PRO A 91 -5.15 -4.88 -7.80
CA PRO A 91 -5.85 -5.43 -8.96
C PRO A 91 -5.14 -5.22 -10.31
N GLU A 92 -5.39 -6.13 -11.27
CA GLU A 92 -4.85 -6.10 -12.64
C GLU A 92 -5.26 -4.85 -13.46
N GLU A 93 -6.25 -4.11 -13.00
CA GLU A 93 -6.71 -2.89 -13.61
C GLU A 93 -5.60 -1.82 -13.64
N TYR A 94 -4.75 -1.76 -12.61
CA TYR A 94 -3.58 -0.87 -12.62
C TYR A 94 -2.57 -1.23 -13.71
N THR A 95 -2.28 -2.53 -13.88
CA THR A 95 -1.32 -3.01 -14.90
C THR A 95 -1.87 -2.82 -16.31
N LYS A 96 -3.19 -2.96 -16.50
CA LYS A 96 -3.85 -2.61 -17.77
C LYS A 96 -3.69 -1.14 -18.11
N ASP A 97 -3.87 -0.24 -17.15
CA ASP A 97 -3.63 1.18 -17.39
C ASP A 97 -2.17 1.42 -17.80
N PHE A 98 -1.21 0.79 -17.11
CA PHE A 98 0.20 0.95 -17.44
C PHE A 98 0.54 0.42 -18.84
N ASP A 99 -0.01 -0.73 -19.23
CA ASP A 99 0.15 -1.27 -20.59
C ASP A 99 -0.50 -0.35 -21.64
N GLU A 100 -1.70 0.18 -21.37
CA GLU A 100 -2.41 1.11 -22.27
C GLU A 100 -1.63 2.41 -22.49
N PHE A 101 -1.04 2.97 -21.42
CA PHE A 101 -0.27 4.22 -21.47
C PHE A 101 1.23 4.02 -21.72
N GLY A 102 1.67 2.79 -21.97
CA GLY A 102 3.08 2.48 -22.27
C GLY A 102 4.05 2.73 -21.12
N ILE A 103 3.59 2.59 -19.86
CA ILE A 103 4.41 2.70 -18.65
C ILE A 103 5.02 1.33 -18.33
N PRO A 104 6.36 1.18 -18.31
CA PRO A 104 6.99 -0.05 -17.87
C PRO A 104 6.67 -0.34 -16.41
N TYR A 105 6.32 -1.59 -16.09
CA TYR A 105 6.12 -2.02 -14.71
C TYR A 105 6.73 -3.37 -14.39
N GLU A 106 6.94 -3.60 -13.10
CA GLU A 106 7.33 -4.89 -12.57
C GLU A 106 6.57 -5.18 -11.28
N ARG A 107 6.03 -6.39 -11.13
CA ARG A 107 5.28 -6.77 -9.93
C ARG A 107 6.10 -7.75 -9.08
N TRP A 108 6.35 -7.38 -7.83
CA TRP A 108 7.03 -8.19 -6.83
C TRP A 108 6.01 -8.72 -5.81
N TYR A 109 5.73 -10.02 -5.83
CA TYR A 109 4.70 -10.61 -4.97
C TYR A 109 4.87 -12.12 -4.73
N GLY A 110 4.23 -12.62 -3.68
CA GLY A 110 3.98 -14.05 -3.45
C GLY A 110 2.53 -14.33 -3.08
N GLU A 111 2.20 -15.58 -2.73
CA GLU A 111 0.83 -15.97 -2.34
C GLU A 111 0.46 -15.39 -0.96
N THR A 112 1.46 -15.13 -0.12
CA THR A 112 1.30 -14.60 1.24
C THR A 112 2.21 -13.40 1.48
N ARG A 113 1.90 -12.57 2.48
CA ARG A 113 2.74 -11.43 2.89
C ARG A 113 4.20 -11.81 3.19
N TYR A 114 4.44 -13.03 3.69
CA TYR A 114 5.78 -13.54 3.97
C TYR A 114 6.55 -13.85 2.68
N GLU A 115 5.86 -14.40 1.68
CA GLU A 115 6.44 -14.66 0.37
C GLU A 115 6.63 -13.37 -0.43
N THR A 116 5.70 -12.42 -0.36
CA THR A 116 5.88 -11.07 -0.90
C THR A 116 7.10 -10.40 -0.28
N ASN A 117 7.24 -10.43 1.05
CA ASN A 117 8.42 -9.89 1.74
C ASN A 117 9.73 -10.53 1.26
N LEU A 118 9.79 -11.86 1.13
CA LEU A 118 10.92 -12.56 0.54
C LEU A 118 11.21 -12.13 -0.90
N VAL A 119 10.18 -12.08 -1.77
CA VAL A 119 10.35 -11.72 -3.19
C VAL A 119 10.83 -10.28 -3.33
N VAL A 120 10.32 -9.36 -2.51
CA VAL A 120 10.77 -7.96 -2.50
C VAL A 120 12.24 -7.86 -2.09
N ILE A 121 12.66 -8.56 -1.03
CA ILE A 121 14.07 -8.58 -0.59
C ILE A 121 14.97 -9.18 -1.68
N GLN A 122 14.54 -10.26 -2.32
CA GLN A 122 15.30 -10.89 -3.40
C GLN A 122 15.40 -9.97 -4.62
N ALA A 123 14.30 -9.39 -5.08
CA ALA A 123 14.28 -8.51 -6.25
C ALA A 123 15.09 -7.23 -5.99
N LEU A 124 15.04 -6.67 -4.78
CA LEU A 124 15.86 -5.55 -4.38
C LEU A 124 17.36 -5.87 -4.50
N LYS A 125 17.80 -7.04 -4.00
CA LYS A 125 19.19 -7.49 -4.13
C LYS A 125 19.62 -7.67 -5.59
N GLU A 126 18.74 -8.21 -6.42
CA GLU A 126 19.03 -8.52 -7.82
C GLU A 126 19.07 -7.26 -8.70
N GLU A 127 18.12 -6.33 -8.51
CA GLU A 127 17.97 -5.14 -9.36
C GLU A 127 18.77 -3.93 -8.84
N PHE A 128 18.95 -3.82 -7.53
CA PHE A 128 19.57 -2.65 -6.88
C PHE A 128 20.64 -3.09 -5.86
N PRO A 129 21.69 -3.82 -6.29
CA PRO A 129 22.69 -4.39 -5.39
C PRO A 129 23.43 -3.35 -4.54
N ASP A 130 23.66 -2.14 -5.09
CA ASP A 130 24.31 -1.05 -4.36
C ASP A 130 23.43 -0.55 -3.20
N ALA A 131 22.15 -0.27 -3.48
CA ALA A 131 21.19 0.13 -2.44
C ALA A 131 20.95 -1.01 -1.42
N PHE A 132 20.90 -2.26 -1.87
CA PHE A 132 20.83 -3.42 -0.99
C PHE A 132 22.05 -3.49 -0.05
N GLY A 133 23.22 -3.07 -0.51
CA GLY A 133 24.45 -3.00 0.29
C GLY A 133 24.43 -1.94 1.41
N GLU A 134 23.52 -0.96 1.36
CA GLU A 134 23.33 0.04 2.42
C GLU A 134 22.54 -0.50 3.62
N ILE A 135 21.93 -1.68 3.48
CA ILE A 135 21.19 -2.33 4.55
C ILE A 135 22.17 -2.80 5.61
N GLY A 136 22.13 -2.16 6.79
CA GLY A 136 22.93 -2.57 7.94
C GLY A 136 22.09 -3.20 9.06
N THR A 137 20.78 -2.93 9.09
CA THR A 137 19.86 -3.45 10.11
C THR A 137 18.75 -4.29 9.51
N VAL A 138 18.58 -5.51 10.01
CA VAL A 138 17.40 -6.33 9.74
C VAL A 138 16.43 -6.21 10.91
N VAL A 139 15.20 -5.80 10.63
CA VAL A 139 14.13 -5.76 11.64
C VAL A 139 13.19 -6.93 11.41
N ILE A 140 13.05 -7.80 12.40
CA ILE A 140 12.18 -8.98 12.34
C ILE A 140 10.89 -8.69 13.09
N ALA A 141 9.75 -8.80 12.42
CA ALA A 141 8.44 -8.61 13.03
C ALA A 141 7.46 -9.72 12.63
N ASN A 142 6.46 -9.98 13.48
CA ASN A 142 5.37 -10.86 13.05
C ASN A 142 4.53 -10.15 11.99
N GLY A 143 4.27 -10.80 10.86
CA GLY A 143 3.53 -10.19 9.75
C GLY A 143 2.08 -9.80 10.07
N ARG A 144 1.53 -10.23 11.20
CA ARG A 144 0.18 -9.88 11.69
C ARG A 144 0.20 -8.84 12.81
N ASP A 145 1.36 -8.41 13.27
CA ASP A 145 1.51 -7.45 14.35
C ASP A 145 1.64 -6.02 13.80
N ALA A 146 0.50 -5.45 13.40
CA ALA A 146 0.44 -4.11 12.80
C ALA A 146 1.08 -3.04 13.69
N LEU A 147 0.85 -3.08 15.01
CA LEU A 147 1.41 -2.11 15.94
C LEU A 147 2.94 -2.22 16.05
N ALA A 148 3.51 -3.43 16.02
CA ALA A 148 4.95 -3.59 16.00
C ALA A 148 5.58 -3.07 14.70
N ILE A 149 4.92 -3.32 13.57
CA ILE A 149 5.35 -2.82 12.25
C ILE A 149 5.27 -1.30 12.20
N ASP A 150 4.16 -0.70 12.65
CA ASP A 150 3.97 0.75 12.70
C ASP A 150 4.99 1.40 13.65
N GLY A 151 5.19 0.84 14.84
CA GLY A 151 6.19 1.32 15.79
C GLY A 151 7.62 1.25 15.26
N TYR A 152 7.94 0.24 14.44
CA TYR A 152 9.21 0.18 13.71
C TYR A 152 9.32 1.31 12.68
N LEU A 153 8.29 1.51 11.84
CA LEU A 153 8.31 2.57 10.82
C LEU A 153 8.38 3.97 11.44
N GLU A 154 7.74 4.17 12.59
CA GLU A 154 7.86 5.41 13.37
C GLU A 154 9.27 5.59 13.92
N ALA A 155 9.86 4.54 14.51
CA ALA A 155 11.25 4.60 14.98
C ALA A 155 12.23 4.93 13.85
N MET A 156 12.06 4.32 12.67
CA MET A 156 12.86 4.62 11.48
C MET A 156 12.76 6.10 11.09
N LYS A 157 11.56 6.70 11.16
CA LYS A 157 11.33 8.10 10.79
C LYS A 157 11.84 9.10 11.84
N LEU A 158 11.58 8.83 13.12
CA LEU A 158 11.85 9.79 14.20
C LEU A 158 13.23 9.62 14.83
N ARG A 159 13.76 8.40 14.81
CA ARG A 159 15.02 8.03 15.46
C ARG A 159 15.89 7.16 14.54
N PRO A 160 16.19 7.62 13.31
CA PRO A 160 16.98 6.84 12.33
C PRO A 160 18.37 6.47 12.84
N TYR A 161 18.92 7.23 13.80
CA TYR A 161 20.22 6.98 14.44
C TYR A 161 20.22 5.75 15.37
N GLU A 162 19.06 5.15 15.67
CA GLU A 162 18.97 3.92 16.47
C GLU A 162 19.23 2.65 15.64
N PHE A 163 19.40 2.79 14.32
CA PHE A 163 19.66 1.69 13.40
C PHE A 163 21.09 1.81 12.85
N GLU A 164 21.79 0.68 12.77
CA GLU A 164 23.07 0.60 12.06
C GLU A 164 22.80 0.51 10.55
N GLY A 165 23.09 1.58 9.80
CA GLY A 165 22.77 1.66 8.37
C GLY A 165 21.28 1.80 8.08
N LYS A 166 20.85 1.46 6.86
CA LYS A 166 19.43 1.49 6.50
C LYS A 166 18.72 0.23 7.02
N PRO A 167 17.55 0.34 7.66
CA PRO A 167 16.82 -0.83 8.12
C PRO A 167 15.93 -1.43 7.02
N ILE A 168 15.74 -2.75 7.07
CA ILE A 168 14.76 -3.45 6.24
C ILE A 168 13.93 -4.44 7.07
N LEU A 169 12.63 -4.50 6.78
CA LEU A 169 11.71 -5.41 7.45
C LEU A 169 11.80 -6.83 6.88
N VAL A 170 11.95 -7.82 7.76
CA VAL A 170 11.81 -9.25 7.46
C VAL A 170 10.65 -9.80 8.26
N LEU A 171 9.68 -10.40 7.59
CA LEU A 171 8.46 -10.89 8.23
C LEU A 171 8.62 -12.34 8.73
N THR A 172 8.00 -12.62 9.86
CA THR A 172 7.88 -13.98 10.41
C THR A 172 6.48 -14.30 10.91
N ASP A 173 6.17 -15.59 11.05
CA ASP A 173 4.95 -16.09 11.68
C ASP A 173 5.06 -17.59 11.96
N GLY A 174 4.17 -18.12 12.80
CA GLY A 174 4.09 -19.56 13.03
C GLY A 174 3.84 -20.32 11.72
N GLY A 175 4.70 -21.28 11.39
CA GLY A 175 4.63 -22.07 10.16
C GLY A 175 5.17 -21.36 8.91
N ARG A 176 5.80 -20.19 9.05
CA ARG A 176 6.38 -19.39 7.95
C ARG A 176 7.89 -19.20 8.06
N GLU A 177 8.54 -19.97 8.94
CA GLU A 177 9.97 -19.86 9.25
C GLU A 177 10.85 -20.07 8.01
N ASN A 178 10.47 -20.98 7.10
CA ASN A 178 11.23 -21.19 5.87
C ASN A 178 11.29 -19.93 5.01
N ALA A 179 10.17 -19.22 4.85
CA ALA A 179 10.15 -17.97 4.08
C ALA A 179 10.99 -16.89 4.77
N THR A 180 10.93 -16.79 6.10
CA THR A 180 11.76 -15.88 6.90
C THR A 180 13.25 -16.19 6.70
N ILE A 181 13.66 -17.46 6.83
CA ILE A 181 15.06 -17.88 6.70
C ILE A 181 15.57 -17.66 5.28
N THR A 182 14.80 -18.01 4.25
CA THR A 182 15.20 -17.77 2.85
C THR A 182 15.34 -16.27 2.54
N ALA A 183 14.57 -15.40 3.20
CA ALA A 183 14.76 -13.96 3.09
C ALA A 183 16.07 -13.54 3.77
N LEU A 184 16.36 -14.07 4.96
CA LEU A 184 17.60 -13.81 5.68
C LEU A 184 18.86 -14.28 4.92
N GLU A 185 18.78 -15.39 4.19
CA GLU A 185 19.86 -15.89 3.31
C GLU A 185 20.27 -14.88 2.23
N ARG A 186 19.44 -13.88 1.93
CA ARG A 186 19.78 -12.83 0.96
C ARG A 186 20.80 -11.83 1.52
N PHE A 187 20.92 -11.70 2.84
CA PHE A 187 21.89 -10.80 3.45
C PHE A 187 23.23 -11.51 3.64
N THR A 188 24.30 -10.93 3.07
CA THR A 188 25.66 -11.43 3.24
C THR A 188 26.38 -10.77 4.42
N HIS A 189 25.94 -9.57 4.80
CA HIS A 189 26.42 -8.83 5.96
C HIS A 189 25.23 -8.12 6.59
N VAL A 190 25.12 -8.21 7.91
CA VAL A 190 24.14 -7.49 8.73
C VAL A 190 24.90 -7.08 9.99
N SER A 191 24.84 -5.80 10.32
CA SER A 191 25.52 -5.26 11.51
C SER A 191 24.61 -5.36 12.74
N GLU A 192 23.29 -5.19 12.54
CA GLU A 192 22.29 -5.26 13.60
C GLU A 192 21.06 -6.09 13.20
N VAL A 193 20.54 -6.88 14.14
CA VAL A 193 19.23 -7.53 14.05
C VAL A 193 18.36 -7.04 15.19
N LYS A 194 17.23 -6.40 14.88
CA LYS A 194 16.23 -5.99 15.88
C LYS A 194 14.95 -6.82 15.76
N TYR A 195 14.33 -7.16 16.88
CA TYR A 195 13.00 -7.77 16.89
C TYR A 195 11.93 -6.74 17.28
N ALA A 196 10.98 -6.50 16.39
CA ALA A 196 9.82 -5.65 16.67
C ALA A 196 8.63 -6.50 17.11
N ALA A 197 8.07 -6.20 18.29
CA ALA A 197 6.92 -6.93 18.82
C ALA A 197 6.05 -6.09 19.74
N THR A 198 4.75 -6.39 19.68
CA THR A 198 3.77 -5.88 20.64
C THR A 198 3.65 -6.85 21.81
N TYR A 199 3.71 -6.33 23.03
CA TYR A 199 3.61 -7.09 24.26
C TYR A 199 2.32 -6.77 25.01
N SER A 200 1.79 -7.78 25.69
CA SER A 200 0.72 -7.61 26.69
C SER A 200 1.29 -7.91 28.07
N GLY A 201 1.99 -6.95 28.67
CA GLY A 201 2.73 -7.16 29.92
C GLY A 201 4.18 -7.57 29.68
N ARG A 202 4.79 -8.31 30.62
CA ARG A 202 6.25 -8.49 30.68
C ARG A 202 6.81 -9.82 30.14
N GLU A 203 5.98 -10.77 29.73
CA GLU A 203 6.48 -12.15 29.54
C GLU A 203 6.52 -12.63 28.09
N GLU A 204 5.49 -12.39 27.27
CA GLU A 204 5.44 -12.93 25.91
C GLU A 204 4.91 -11.91 24.87
N PRO A 205 5.47 -11.91 23.64
CA PRO A 205 4.93 -11.12 22.55
C PRO A 205 3.53 -11.63 22.19
N MET A 206 2.64 -10.72 21.81
CA MET A 206 1.26 -11.06 21.43
C MET A 206 1.17 -11.92 20.16
N PHE A 207 2.22 -11.88 19.34
CA PHE A 207 2.37 -12.67 18.13
C PHE A 207 3.74 -13.38 18.13
N PRO A 208 3.82 -14.62 17.62
CA PRO A 208 5.05 -15.41 17.68
C PRO A 208 6.14 -14.82 16.78
N LEU A 209 7.36 -14.67 17.32
CA LEU A 209 8.53 -14.19 16.58
C LEU A 209 9.45 -15.30 16.07
N ASN A 210 9.20 -16.57 16.44
CA ASN A 210 10.07 -17.71 16.10
C ASN A 210 11.56 -17.50 16.47
N ARG A 211 11.81 -16.70 17.50
CA ARG A 211 13.13 -16.21 17.90
C ARG A 211 14.17 -17.33 18.01
N GLU A 212 13.86 -18.40 18.73
CA GLU A 212 14.78 -19.54 18.93
C GLU A 212 15.28 -20.13 17.60
N LYS A 213 14.37 -20.42 16.66
CA LYS A 213 14.73 -21.01 15.36
C LYS A 213 15.53 -20.04 14.50
N ILE A 214 15.13 -18.77 14.48
CA ILE A 214 15.79 -17.74 13.68
C ILE A 214 17.19 -17.47 14.23
N GLU A 215 17.34 -17.28 15.55
CA GLU A 215 18.64 -17.07 16.20
C GLU A 215 19.58 -18.26 16.01
N ALA A 216 19.07 -19.49 16.12
CA ALA A 216 19.87 -20.69 15.87
C ALA A 216 20.41 -20.71 14.43
N TRP A 217 19.59 -20.31 13.45
CA TRP A 217 20.05 -20.16 12.08
C TRP A 217 21.06 -19.02 11.94
N MET A 218 20.79 -17.83 12.47
CA MET A 218 21.65 -16.65 12.35
C MET A 218 23.04 -16.90 12.96
N LYS A 219 23.12 -17.53 14.14
CA LYS A 219 24.40 -17.88 14.80
C LYS A 219 25.28 -18.81 13.95
N GLY A 220 24.69 -19.59 13.05
CA GLY A 220 25.42 -20.49 12.15
C GLY A 220 25.81 -19.88 10.80
N HIS A 221 25.22 -18.74 10.40
CA HIS A 221 25.32 -18.22 9.03
C HIS A 221 25.78 -16.77 8.94
N LEU A 222 25.45 -15.93 9.92
CA LEU A 222 25.87 -14.54 9.96
C LEU A 222 27.17 -14.40 10.78
N ALA A 223 27.98 -13.41 10.42
CA ALA A 223 29.07 -12.94 11.27
C ALA A 223 28.52 -12.35 12.58
N SER A 224 29.38 -11.85 13.47
CA SER A 224 28.89 -11.13 14.66
C SER A 224 27.97 -9.97 14.27
N TYR A 225 26.78 -9.92 14.88
CA TYR A 225 25.80 -8.84 14.76
C TYR A 225 25.37 -8.38 16.16
N ASN A 226 24.92 -7.13 16.25
CA ASN A 226 24.29 -6.60 17.45
C ASN A 226 22.81 -7.01 17.48
N GLU A 227 22.32 -7.42 18.64
CA GLU A 227 20.90 -7.73 18.85
C GLU A 227 20.20 -6.59 19.60
N GLY A 228 18.96 -6.30 19.19
CA GLY A 228 18.12 -5.31 19.86
C GLY A 228 16.64 -5.66 19.80
N ASP A 229 15.83 -4.92 20.56
CA ASP A 229 14.38 -5.08 20.61
C ASP A 229 13.67 -3.73 20.38
N LEU A 230 12.57 -3.78 19.63
CA LEU A 230 11.61 -2.69 19.46
C LEU A 230 10.28 -3.15 20.06
N ALA A 231 10.18 -3.01 21.39
CA ALA A 231 9.00 -3.42 22.13
C ALA A 231 7.94 -2.31 22.11
N GLN A 232 6.72 -2.68 21.77
CA GLN A 232 5.53 -1.82 21.84
C GLN A 232 4.51 -2.42 22.81
N SER A 233 3.59 -1.59 23.30
CA SER A 233 2.44 -2.04 24.08
C SER A 233 1.21 -1.26 23.62
N PRO A 234 0.05 -1.91 23.42
CA PRO A 234 -1.12 -1.22 22.89
C PRO A 234 -1.56 -0.09 23.80
N THR A 235 -1.42 1.16 23.33
CA THR A 235 -1.95 2.31 24.04
C THR A 235 -3.42 2.55 23.68
N ARG A 236 -4.10 3.37 24.48
CA ARG A 236 -5.48 3.77 24.23
C ARG A 236 -5.65 4.39 22.85
N ASP A 237 -4.81 5.35 22.49
CA ASP A 237 -5.02 6.17 21.29
C ASP A 237 -4.69 5.38 20.01
N GLU A 238 -3.67 4.52 20.03
CA GLU A 238 -3.34 3.60 18.93
C GLU A 238 -4.46 2.59 18.69
N VAL A 239 -4.95 1.94 19.75
CA VAL A 239 -6.04 0.95 19.64
C VAL A 239 -7.33 1.60 19.18
N TYR A 240 -7.65 2.80 19.67
CA TYR A 240 -8.81 3.56 19.19
C TYR A 240 -8.71 3.84 17.69
N SER A 241 -7.55 4.33 17.23
CA SER A 241 -7.32 4.62 15.81
C SER A 241 -7.45 3.37 14.95
N LEU A 242 -6.88 2.25 15.40
CA LEU A 242 -7.04 0.95 14.74
C LEU A 242 -8.51 0.53 14.66
N LEU A 243 -9.28 0.64 15.76
CA LEU A 243 -10.68 0.25 15.78
C LEU A 243 -11.52 1.05 14.79
N ILE A 244 -11.25 2.36 14.65
CA ILE A 244 -11.90 3.20 13.64
C ILE A 244 -11.56 2.72 12.22
N ASN A 245 -10.28 2.43 11.95
CA ASN A 245 -9.85 1.93 10.64
C ASN A 245 -10.50 0.58 10.32
N VAL A 246 -10.51 -0.35 11.28
CA VAL A 246 -11.15 -1.66 11.12
C VAL A 246 -12.66 -1.52 10.93
N GLN A 247 -13.33 -0.62 11.65
CA GLN A 247 -14.76 -0.34 11.44
C GLN A 247 -15.04 0.17 10.03
N ASN A 248 -14.25 1.13 9.54
CA ASN A 248 -14.40 1.65 8.18
C ASN A 248 -14.19 0.55 7.14
N LYS A 249 -13.19 -0.30 7.35
CA LYS A 249 -12.88 -1.46 6.51
C LYS A 249 -14.04 -2.48 6.51
N THR A 250 -14.59 -2.84 7.68
CA THR A 250 -15.74 -3.75 7.81
C THR A 250 -16.99 -3.16 7.14
N ASN A 251 -17.27 -1.87 7.32
CA ASN A 251 -18.40 -1.20 6.66
C ASN A 251 -18.24 -1.19 5.12
N ARG A 252 -17.01 -1.03 4.63
CA ARG A 252 -16.72 -1.14 3.19
C ARG A 252 -16.93 -2.56 2.70
N ALA A 253 -16.48 -3.55 3.46
CA ALA A 253 -16.67 -4.96 3.16
C ALA A 253 -18.16 -5.34 3.03
N GLU A 254 -18.99 -4.87 3.98
CA GLU A 254 -20.44 -5.02 3.94
C GLU A 254 -21.06 -4.41 2.68
N LYS A 255 -20.73 -3.15 2.37
CA LYS A 255 -21.23 -2.45 1.17
C LYS A 255 -20.84 -3.15 -0.13
N LEU A 256 -19.61 -3.66 -0.23
CA LEU A 256 -19.16 -4.39 -1.41
C LEU A 256 -19.89 -5.73 -1.57
N LEU A 257 -20.27 -6.36 -0.46
CA LEU A 257 -20.97 -7.65 -0.46
C LEU A 257 -22.48 -7.51 -0.69
N ASP A 258 -23.03 -6.30 -0.57
CA ASP A 258 -24.45 -6.04 -0.80
C ASP A 258 -24.87 -6.46 -2.22
N GLY A 259 -26.03 -7.11 -2.32
CA GLY A 259 -26.51 -7.71 -3.57
C GLY A 259 -25.75 -8.93 -4.09
N LEU A 260 -24.60 -9.31 -3.51
CA LEU A 260 -23.80 -10.46 -3.97
C LEU A 260 -24.13 -11.76 -3.23
N ARG A 261 -24.06 -12.90 -3.92
CA ARG A 261 -24.29 -14.24 -3.33
C ARG A 261 -22.98 -14.99 -3.11
N VAL A 262 -22.22 -14.57 -2.11
CA VAL A 262 -20.91 -15.16 -1.76
C VAL A 262 -20.96 -15.69 -0.31
N PRO A 263 -21.37 -16.95 -0.07
CA PRO A 263 -21.66 -17.46 1.28
C PRO A 263 -20.47 -17.45 2.24
N ASP A 264 -19.27 -17.77 1.75
CA ASP A 264 -18.04 -17.75 2.53
C ASP A 264 -17.64 -16.33 2.95
N ALA A 265 -17.84 -15.34 2.08
CA ALA A 265 -17.65 -13.93 2.41
C ALA A 265 -18.69 -13.44 3.44
N ARG A 266 -19.96 -13.87 3.35
CA ARG A 266 -20.99 -13.51 4.34
C ARG A 266 -20.64 -14.02 5.74
N ARG A 267 -20.23 -15.28 5.85
CA ARG A 267 -19.75 -15.84 7.12
C ARG A 267 -18.55 -15.06 7.66
N LYS A 268 -17.61 -14.67 6.79
CA LYS A 268 -16.43 -13.90 7.20
C LYS A 268 -16.77 -12.48 7.63
N LEU A 269 -17.79 -11.86 7.04
CA LEU A 269 -18.30 -10.57 7.48
C LEU A 269 -18.89 -10.66 8.89
N GLU A 270 -19.71 -11.68 9.17
CA GLU A 270 -20.25 -11.93 10.52
C GLU A 270 -19.13 -12.15 11.55
N GLU A 271 -18.09 -12.92 11.19
CA GLU A 271 -16.92 -13.11 12.06
C GLU A 271 -16.17 -11.78 12.30
N ALA A 272 -16.07 -10.90 11.30
CA ALA A 272 -15.45 -9.58 11.42
C ALA A 272 -16.25 -8.64 12.34
N GLU A 273 -17.57 -8.56 12.16
CA GLU A 273 -18.48 -7.74 12.96
C GLU A 273 -18.49 -8.16 14.42
N ASN A 274 -18.55 -9.48 14.67
CA ASN A 274 -18.50 -10.04 16.01
C ASN A 274 -17.17 -9.71 16.71
N ALA A 275 -16.04 -9.93 16.03
CA ALA A 275 -14.73 -9.61 16.58
C ALA A 275 -14.58 -8.11 16.86
N LEU A 276 -15.06 -7.24 15.95
CA LEU A 276 -15.02 -5.79 16.11
C LEU A 276 -15.87 -5.31 17.28
N SER A 277 -17.08 -5.86 17.45
CA SER A 277 -17.94 -5.59 18.59
C SER A 277 -17.27 -5.97 19.91
N MET A 278 -16.66 -7.16 19.98
CA MET A 278 -15.89 -7.59 21.14
C MET A 278 -14.66 -6.70 21.38
N ALA A 279 -14.01 -6.21 20.32
CA ALA A 279 -12.86 -5.33 20.41
C ALA A 279 -13.23 -3.97 21.02
N TRP A 280 -14.34 -3.37 20.60
CA TRP A 280 -14.89 -2.15 21.22
C TRP A 280 -15.25 -2.34 22.69
N ASN A 281 -15.85 -3.49 23.05
CA ASN A 281 -16.16 -3.80 24.44
C ASN A 281 -14.89 -3.93 25.31
N ALA A 282 -13.85 -4.58 24.80
CA ALA A 282 -12.56 -4.69 25.48
C ALA A 282 -11.91 -3.31 25.64
N TYR A 283 -11.95 -2.47 24.61
CA TYR A 283 -11.43 -1.11 24.64
C TYR A 283 -12.13 -0.25 25.70
N ASN A 284 -13.47 -0.28 25.73
CA ASN A 284 -14.28 0.45 26.71
C ASN A 284 -14.05 -0.04 28.15
N SER A 285 -13.58 -1.28 28.32
CA SER A 285 -13.22 -1.86 29.62
C SER A 285 -11.77 -1.57 30.04
N GLY A 286 -10.99 -0.89 29.19
CA GLY A 286 -9.57 -0.58 29.43
C GLY A 286 -8.60 -1.73 29.11
N ASP A 287 -9.08 -2.84 28.54
CA ASP A 287 -8.25 -3.97 28.11
C ASP A 287 -7.78 -3.77 26.66
N TYR A 288 -6.82 -2.86 26.49
CA TYR A 288 -6.29 -2.47 25.18
C TYR A 288 -5.56 -3.61 24.45
N SER A 289 -4.90 -4.50 25.19
CA SER A 289 -4.27 -5.69 24.63
C SER A 289 -5.29 -6.64 24.00
N LYS A 290 -6.39 -6.92 24.71
CA LYS A 290 -7.46 -7.75 24.15
C LYS A 290 -8.18 -7.06 22.99
N ALA A 291 -8.42 -5.76 23.12
CA ALA A 291 -9.02 -4.95 22.06
C ALA A 291 -8.18 -4.99 20.78
N TYR A 292 -6.86 -4.80 20.89
CA TYR A 292 -5.92 -4.88 19.77
C TYR A 292 -6.00 -6.24 19.06
N ARG A 293 -5.92 -7.34 19.81
CA ARG A 293 -5.98 -8.70 19.25
C ARG A 293 -7.29 -8.96 18.48
N LEU A 294 -8.42 -8.55 19.06
CA LEU A 294 -9.74 -8.71 18.44
C LEU A 294 -9.91 -7.81 17.22
N ALA A 295 -9.36 -6.58 17.26
CA ALA A 295 -9.35 -5.67 16.12
C ALA A 295 -8.56 -6.26 14.94
N MET A 296 -7.39 -6.87 15.19
CA MET A 296 -6.62 -7.55 14.14
C MET A 296 -7.39 -8.74 13.54
N MET A 297 -8.08 -9.53 14.37
CA MET A 297 -8.95 -10.62 13.86
C MET A 297 -10.07 -10.08 12.96
N ALA A 298 -10.74 -8.99 13.38
CA ALA A 298 -11.76 -8.32 12.58
C ALA A 298 -11.20 -7.79 11.26
N SER A 299 -10.02 -7.14 11.29
CA SER A 299 -9.33 -6.61 10.11
C SER A 299 -9.08 -7.69 9.06
N PHE A 300 -8.49 -8.83 9.44
CA PHE A 300 -8.19 -9.92 8.51
C PHE A 300 -9.44 -10.56 7.91
N ASN A 301 -10.51 -10.69 8.69
CA ASN A 301 -11.78 -11.19 8.18
C ASN A 301 -12.41 -10.19 7.20
N ALA A 302 -12.36 -8.89 7.48
CA ALA A 302 -12.85 -7.85 6.57
C ALA A 302 -12.06 -7.82 5.26
N ASP A 303 -10.73 -7.95 5.29
CA ASP A 303 -9.90 -8.07 4.07
C ASP A 303 -10.35 -9.27 3.22
N PHE A 304 -10.58 -10.43 3.82
CA PHE A 304 -11.09 -11.59 3.06
C PHE A 304 -12.40 -11.27 2.34
N VAL A 305 -13.34 -10.58 3.01
CA VAL A 305 -14.62 -10.19 2.43
C VAL A 305 -14.44 -9.22 1.28
N VAL A 306 -13.65 -8.16 1.46
CA VAL A 306 -13.36 -7.16 0.40
C VAL A 306 -12.83 -7.85 -0.85
N SER A 307 -11.84 -8.73 -0.72
CA SER A 307 -11.25 -9.45 -1.85
C SER A 307 -12.24 -10.34 -2.58
N ARG A 308 -13.05 -11.11 -1.83
CA ARG A 308 -14.05 -12.00 -2.42
C ARG A 308 -15.18 -11.23 -3.10
N ALA A 309 -15.70 -10.20 -2.44
CA ALA A 309 -16.76 -9.36 -2.97
C ALA A 309 -16.32 -8.62 -4.23
N TYR A 310 -15.12 -8.02 -4.22
CA TYR A 310 -14.59 -7.32 -5.40
C TYR A 310 -14.40 -8.25 -6.60
N ARG A 311 -13.88 -9.47 -6.37
CA ARG A 311 -13.73 -10.48 -7.44
C ARG A 311 -15.07 -10.91 -8.05
N GLU A 312 -16.08 -11.13 -7.22
CA GLU A 312 -17.42 -11.50 -7.67
C GLU A 312 -18.07 -10.35 -8.44
N MET A 313 -18.04 -9.13 -7.89
CA MET A 313 -18.55 -7.93 -8.54
C MET A 313 -17.90 -7.70 -9.91
N ARG A 314 -16.58 -7.89 -10.02
CA ARG A 314 -15.88 -7.82 -11.30
C ARG A 314 -16.39 -8.85 -12.30
N THR A 315 -16.67 -10.07 -11.86
CA THR A 315 -17.23 -11.12 -12.73
C THR A 315 -18.60 -10.72 -13.26
N VAL A 316 -19.44 -10.10 -12.42
CA VAL A 316 -20.75 -9.54 -12.82
C VAL A 316 -20.59 -8.43 -13.86
N TYR A 317 -19.68 -7.46 -13.63
CA TYR A 317 -19.41 -6.41 -14.61
C TYR A 317 -18.88 -6.98 -15.93
N GLN A 318 -18.00 -7.97 -15.87
CA GLN A 318 -17.48 -8.65 -17.06
C GLN A 318 -18.57 -9.38 -17.88
N GLY A 319 -19.69 -9.74 -17.26
CA GLY A 319 -20.84 -10.34 -17.93
C GLY A 319 -21.79 -9.36 -18.61
N LEU A 320 -21.70 -8.05 -18.35
CA LEU A 320 -22.69 -7.04 -18.79
C LEU A 320 -22.01 -5.86 -19.52
N PRO A 321 -22.02 -5.84 -20.87
CA PRO A 321 -21.31 -4.82 -21.66
C PRO A 321 -21.64 -3.36 -21.28
N ASN A 322 -22.91 -3.04 -21.02
CA ASN A 322 -23.31 -1.68 -20.65
C ASN A 322 -22.70 -1.22 -19.31
N MET A 323 -22.58 -2.13 -18.34
CA MET A 323 -22.00 -1.78 -17.04
C MET A 323 -20.48 -1.57 -17.16
N GLN A 324 -19.81 -2.29 -18.07
CA GLN A 324 -18.38 -2.08 -18.37
C GLN A 324 -18.15 -0.69 -18.93
N LEU A 325 -18.94 -0.29 -19.93
CA LEU A 325 -18.83 1.03 -20.55
C LEU A 325 -19.15 2.14 -19.54
N GLN A 326 -20.14 1.94 -18.68
CA GLN A 326 -20.44 2.90 -17.63
C GLN A 326 -19.29 3.02 -16.62
N ALA A 327 -18.69 1.90 -16.22
CA ALA A 327 -17.54 1.89 -15.33
C ALA A 327 -16.33 2.58 -15.98
N GLU A 328 -16.00 2.24 -17.22
CA GLU A 328 -14.89 2.82 -17.97
C GLU A 328 -15.04 4.35 -18.13
N ILE A 329 -16.23 4.83 -18.51
CA ILE A 329 -16.49 6.28 -18.57
C ILE A 329 -16.33 6.94 -17.21
N HIS A 330 -16.79 6.29 -16.13
CA HIS A 330 -16.58 6.81 -14.77
C HIS A 330 -15.09 6.86 -14.38
N GLN A 331 -14.29 5.89 -14.80
CA GLN A 331 -12.84 5.89 -14.59
C GLN A 331 -12.22 7.12 -15.24
N PHE A 332 -12.55 7.41 -16.51
CA PHE A 332 -12.07 8.60 -17.20
C PHE A 332 -12.48 9.90 -16.50
N GLU A 333 -13.69 9.99 -15.94
CA GLU A 333 -14.13 11.14 -15.14
C GLU A 333 -13.31 11.33 -13.86
N VAL A 334 -12.95 10.25 -13.18
CA VAL A 334 -12.09 10.30 -12.00
C VAL A 334 -10.69 10.77 -12.40
N MET A 335 -10.12 10.19 -13.46
CA MET A 335 -8.79 10.56 -13.95
C MET A 335 -8.72 12.03 -14.37
N ALA A 336 -9.67 12.52 -15.17
CA ALA A 336 -9.76 13.92 -15.59
C ALA A 336 -9.82 14.88 -14.40
N ARG A 337 -10.58 14.53 -13.34
CA ARG A 337 -10.64 15.35 -12.12
C ARG A 337 -9.31 15.41 -11.37
N VAL A 338 -8.56 14.32 -11.32
CA VAL A 338 -7.21 14.30 -10.70
C VAL A 338 -6.25 15.16 -11.50
N LEU A 339 -6.21 14.99 -12.82
CA LEU A 339 -5.35 15.78 -13.72
C LEU A 339 -5.67 17.27 -13.64
N LYS A 340 -6.96 17.65 -13.65
CA LYS A 340 -7.39 19.04 -13.48
C LYS A 340 -6.89 19.66 -12.16
N LYS A 341 -6.97 18.91 -11.06
CA LYS A 341 -6.44 19.35 -9.76
C LYS A 341 -4.92 19.53 -9.76
N LYS A 342 -4.21 18.77 -10.59
CA LYS A 342 -2.76 18.91 -10.80
C LYS A 342 -2.38 20.00 -11.81
N GLY A 343 -3.37 20.70 -12.38
CA GLY A 343 -3.15 21.87 -13.24
C GLY A 343 -3.09 21.56 -14.74
N TYR A 344 -3.43 20.35 -15.16
CA TYR A 344 -3.55 20.01 -16.58
C TYR A 344 -4.80 20.65 -17.19
N ASP A 345 -4.71 21.10 -18.44
CA ASP A 345 -5.87 21.55 -19.22
C ASP A 345 -6.64 20.34 -19.75
N VAL A 346 -7.75 20.02 -19.11
CA VAL A 346 -8.57 18.84 -19.43
C VAL A 346 -9.84 19.18 -20.21
N GLY A 347 -9.96 20.38 -20.79
CA GLY A 347 -11.20 20.84 -21.41
C GLY A 347 -11.71 19.93 -22.55
N GLU A 348 -10.80 19.49 -23.41
CA GLU A 348 -11.10 18.53 -24.48
C GLU A 348 -11.51 17.17 -23.92
N LEU A 349 -10.74 16.65 -22.96
CA LEU A 349 -11.02 15.39 -22.28
C LEU A 349 -12.40 15.38 -21.60
N GLU A 350 -12.75 16.44 -20.85
CA GLU A 350 -14.06 16.59 -20.22
C GLU A 350 -15.20 16.63 -21.27
N SER A 351 -14.96 17.26 -22.43
CA SER A 351 -15.91 17.29 -23.54
C SER A 351 -16.14 15.90 -24.15
N LEU A 352 -15.07 15.16 -24.45
CA LEU A 352 -15.14 13.81 -24.99
C LEU A 352 -15.85 12.84 -24.03
N ILE A 353 -15.54 12.92 -22.74
CA ILE A 353 -16.20 12.13 -21.70
C ILE A 353 -17.71 12.45 -21.64
N SER A 354 -18.08 13.74 -21.72
CA SER A 354 -19.49 14.14 -21.75
C SER A 354 -20.22 13.59 -22.98
N GLN A 355 -19.55 13.56 -24.15
CA GLN A 355 -20.10 12.95 -25.36
C GLN A 355 -20.25 11.44 -25.21
N ALA A 356 -19.28 10.76 -24.62
CA ALA A 356 -19.33 9.32 -24.36
C ALA A 356 -20.49 8.95 -23.43
N LYS A 357 -20.73 9.73 -22.38
CA LYS A 357 -21.90 9.57 -21.49
C LYS A 357 -23.22 9.67 -22.25
N GLU A 358 -23.32 10.65 -23.14
CA GLU A 358 -24.52 10.88 -23.93
C GLU A 358 -24.74 9.77 -24.97
N ALA A 359 -23.69 9.33 -25.64
CA ALA A 359 -23.72 8.19 -26.57
C ALA A 359 -24.16 6.91 -25.86
N LEU A 360 -23.63 6.63 -24.65
CA LEU A 360 -24.05 5.51 -23.82
C LEU A 360 -25.54 5.60 -23.47
N ARG A 361 -26.03 6.79 -23.08
CA ARG A 361 -27.44 7.04 -22.75
C ARG A 361 -28.38 6.80 -23.94
N LYS A 362 -27.93 7.13 -25.16
CA LYS A 362 -28.70 6.92 -26.39
C LYS A 362 -28.57 5.51 -26.98
N GLY A 363 -27.68 4.67 -26.44
CA GLY A 363 -27.39 3.34 -27.00
C GLY A 363 -26.56 3.40 -28.30
N GLU A 364 -25.80 4.47 -28.53
CA GLU A 364 -24.95 4.68 -29.70
C GLU A 364 -23.60 3.95 -29.54
N TYR A 365 -23.63 2.63 -29.29
CA TYR A 365 -22.44 1.83 -28.91
C TYR A 365 -21.33 1.84 -29.96
N SER A 366 -21.67 1.91 -31.25
CA SER A 366 -20.67 1.93 -32.33
C SER A 366 -19.80 3.19 -32.28
N ILE A 367 -20.43 4.35 -32.05
CA ILE A 367 -19.71 5.63 -31.89
C ILE A 367 -18.92 5.61 -30.59
N LEU A 368 -19.54 5.14 -29.51
CA LEU A 368 -18.87 5.08 -28.20
C LEU A 368 -17.59 4.23 -28.24
N LEU A 369 -17.67 3.01 -28.78
CA LEU A 369 -16.58 2.03 -28.76
C LEU A 369 -15.48 2.33 -29.78
N ASN A 370 -15.84 2.78 -30.99
CA ASN A 370 -14.88 2.90 -32.08
C ASN A 370 -14.36 4.33 -32.28
N ASP A 371 -14.96 5.31 -31.62
CA ASP A 371 -14.62 6.73 -31.80
C ASP A 371 -14.33 7.42 -30.46
N LEU A 372 -15.34 7.53 -29.59
CA LEU A 372 -15.22 8.35 -28.37
C LEU A 372 -14.25 7.76 -27.33
N ILE A 373 -14.34 6.46 -27.03
CA ILE A 373 -13.41 5.83 -26.06
C ILE A 373 -11.95 5.91 -26.53
N PRO A 374 -11.61 5.55 -27.78
CA PRO A 374 -10.26 5.74 -28.31
C PRO A 374 -9.78 7.20 -28.18
N GLN A 375 -10.58 8.18 -28.59
CA GLN A 375 -10.22 9.60 -28.47
C GLN A 375 -10.00 10.03 -27.00
N ILE A 376 -10.80 9.54 -26.06
CA ILE A 376 -10.61 9.83 -24.63
C ILE A 376 -9.25 9.29 -24.15
N ARG A 377 -8.90 8.07 -24.55
CA ARG A 377 -7.63 7.43 -24.18
C ARG A 377 -6.45 8.18 -24.79
N ASP A 378 -6.54 8.56 -26.07
CA ASP A 378 -5.53 9.36 -26.75
C ASP A 378 -5.34 10.72 -26.05
N ALA A 379 -6.44 11.42 -25.73
CA ALA A 379 -6.38 12.68 -24.98
C ALA A 379 -5.75 12.52 -23.60
N LEU A 380 -6.05 11.42 -22.87
CA LEU A 380 -5.39 11.11 -21.61
C LEU A 380 -3.89 10.86 -21.79
N ALA A 381 -3.50 10.08 -22.81
CA ALA A 381 -2.10 9.80 -23.11
C ALA A 381 -1.33 11.06 -23.50
N GLU A 382 -1.91 11.95 -24.31
CA GLU A 382 -1.31 13.24 -24.68
C GLU A 382 -1.08 14.16 -23.48
N LEU A 383 -2.00 14.15 -22.51
CA LEU A 383 -1.87 14.93 -21.28
C LEU A 383 -0.79 14.37 -20.35
N THR A 384 -0.55 13.05 -20.35
CA THR A 384 0.23 12.36 -19.31
C THR A 384 1.51 11.72 -19.81
N THR A 385 1.78 11.75 -21.11
CA THR A 385 3.01 11.21 -21.68
C THR A 385 3.61 12.19 -22.69
N LYS A 386 4.83 12.66 -22.44
CA LYS A 386 5.69 13.09 -23.56
C LYS A 386 6.19 11.83 -24.28
N LYS A 387 5.36 11.24 -25.15
CA LYS A 387 5.63 10.08 -26.04
C LYS A 387 6.68 9.07 -25.54
N PRO A 388 6.30 7.83 -25.17
CA PRO A 388 7.25 6.78 -24.88
C PRO A 388 8.18 6.51 -26.07
N SER A 389 9.47 6.34 -25.79
CA SER A 389 10.44 5.83 -26.76
C SER A 389 10.02 4.41 -27.18
N PRO A 390 10.02 4.06 -28.48
CA PRO A 390 9.62 2.74 -28.93
C PRO A 390 10.70 1.72 -28.53
N GLY A 391 10.37 0.78 -27.63
CA GLY A 391 11.21 -0.42 -27.44
C GLY A 391 11.22 -1.13 -26.08
N THR A 392 10.50 -0.70 -25.04
CA THR A 392 10.55 -1.40 -23.75
C THR A 392 9.46 -2.48 -23.66
N PRO A 393 9.78 -3.76 -23.39
CA PRO A 393 8.75 -4.79 -23.25
C PRO A 393 7.79 -4.48 -22.09
N GLY A 394 6.50 -4.77 -22.31
CA GLY A 394 5.44 -4.72 -21.29
C GLY A 394 5.71 -5.62 -20.08
N GLY A 395 4.95 -5.37 -19.02
CA GLY A 395 5.23 -5.74 -17.64
C GLY A 395 5.86 -7.11 -17.34
N ARG A 396 6.70 -7.16 -16.30
CA ARG A 396 7.26 -8.41 -15.75
C ARG A 396 6.64 -8.74 -14.39
N HIS A 397 6.32 -10.01 -14.17
CA HIS A 397 5.85 -10.51 -12.89
C HIS A 397 6.94 -11.38 -12.23
N ARG A 398 7.41 -10.98 -11.03
CA ARG A 398 8.26 -11.80 -10.17
C ARG A 398 7.42 -12.34 -9.02
N GLY A 399 7.13 -13.64 -9.07
CA GLY A 399 6.29 -14.34 -8.10
C GLY A 399 5.71 -15.63 -8.68
N LYS A 400 5.25 -16.55 -7.82
CA LYS A 400 4.41 -17.68 -8.26
C LYS A 400 2.92 -17.27 -8.19
N PRO A 401 2.06 -17.71 -9.14
CA PRO A 401 0.62 -17.44 -9.11
C PRO A 401 -0.09 -18.00 -7.88
#